data_AF-A0A847HYM4-F1
#
_entry.id   AF-A0A847HYM4-F1
#
_cell.length_a   1.000
_cell.length_b   1.000
_cell.length_c   1.000
_cell.angle_alpha   90.00
_cell.angle_beta   90.00
_cell.angle_gamma   90.00
#
_symmetry.space_group_name_H-M   'P 1'
#
loop_
_entity.id
_entity.type
_entity.pdbx_description
1 polymer ?
#
loop_
_entity_poly.entity_id
_entity_poly.type
_entity_poly.pdbx_seq_one_letter_code
_entity_poly.pdbx_strand_id
1 'polypeptide(L)'
;MTSRPLPVARLAVPAYLALLLVLAALGATNQGLYRTQLRLMDAKEELATELAATRRLAAQVAGPSAVATWAAERGMVPVPEARDTVLVAPEPVDLEDLPLPSLEIRTVWR
;
A
#
# COMPACT_ATOMS: atom_id res chain seq x y z
N MET A 1 -27.50 59.26 38.80
CA MET A 1 -27.74 57.82 38.58
C MET A 1 -26.55 57.25 37.83
N THR A 2 -25.54 56.76 38.56
CA THR A 2 -24.30 56.22 37.99
C THR A 2 -24.53 54.76 37.65
N SER A 3 -24.76 54.45 36.37
CA SER A 3 -24.85 53.09 35.85
C SER A 3 -23.47 52.44 35.96
N ARG A 4 -23.30 51.60 36.99
CA ARG A 4 -22.11 50.77 37.16
C ARG A 4 -22.16 49.70 36.05
N PRO A 5 -21.26 49.68 35.06
CA PRO A 5 -21.29 48.63 34.04
C PRO A 5 -20.98 47.30 34.73
N LEU A 6 -21.95 46.37 34.65
CA LEU A 6 -21.86 45.04 35.22
C LEU A 6 -20.61 44.30 34.68
N PRO A 7 -19.91 43.51 35.50
CA PRO A 7 -18.66 42.81 35.14
C PRO A 7 -18.79 41.90 33.91
N VAL A 8 -20.01 41.55 33.51
CA VAL A 8 -20.36 40.76 32.33
C VAL A 8 -19.85 41.42 31.03
N ALA A 9 -19.94 42.75 30.90
CA ALA A 9 -19.48 43.45 29.68
C ALA A 9 -17.95 43.40 29.52
N ARG A 10 -17.20 43.37 30.64
CA ARG A 10 -15.74 43.21 30.62
C ARG A 10 -15.30 41.82 30.19
N LEU A 11 -16.12 40.79 30.41
CA LEU A 11 -15.84 39.41 29.98
C LEU A 11 -16.37 39.08 28.58
N ALA A 12 -17.41 39.77 28.12
CA ALA A 12 -18.03 39.52 26.83
C ALA A 12 -17.07 39.76 25.65
N VAL A 13 -16.26 40.83 25.71
CA VAL A 13 -15.29 41.16 24.67
C VAL A 13 -14.19 40.09 24.52
N PRO A 14 -13.46 39.69 25.58
CA PRO A 14 -12.46 38.64 25.44
C PRO A 14 -13.08 37.27 25.11
N ALA A 15 -14.27 36.97 25.62
CA ALA A 15 -14.97 35.73 25.26
C ALA A 15 -15.35 35.70 23.77
N TYR A 16 -15.85 36.82 23.23
CA TYR A 16 -16.15 36.95 21.81
C TYR A 16 -14.90 36.80 20.93
N LEU A 17 -13.79 37.45 21.31
CA LEU A 17 -12.52 37.30 20.61
C LEU A 17 -12.00 35.86 20.65
N ALA A 18 -12.10 35.19 21.81
CA ALA A 18 -11.74 33.79 21.93
C ALA A 18 -12.59 32.91 21.00
N LEU A 19 -13.90 33.19 20.90
CA LEU A 19 -14.81 32.46 20.04
C LEU A 19 -14.51 32.67 18.55
N LEU A 20 -14.13 33.90 18.16
CA LEU A 20 -13.64 34.20 16.82
C LEU A 20 -12.34 33.47 16.49
N LEU A 21 -11.40 33.41 17.44
CA LEU A 21 -10.15 32.67 17.26
C LEU A 21 -10.40 31.17 17.13
N VAL A 22 -11.30 30.61 17.93
CA VAL A 22 -11.72 29.20 17.81
C VAL A 22 -12.35 28.94 16.45
N LEU A 23 -13.23 29.81 15.99
CA LEU A 23 -13.87 29.68 14.68
C LEU A 23 -12.84 29.77 13.53
N ALA A 24 -11.88 30.71 13.63
CA ALA A 24 -10.80 30.84 12.67
C ALA A 24 -9.89 29.59 12.64
N ALA A 25 -9.56 29.04 13.81
CA ALA A 25 -8.78 27.83 13.93
C ALA A 25 -9.51 26.61 13.34
N LEU A 26 -10.81 26.46 13.62
CA LEU A 26 -11.64 25.42 12.99
C LEU A 26 -11.67 25.58 11.47
N GLY A 27 -11.88 26.80 10.98
CA GLY A 27 -11.91 27.11 9.56
C GLY A 27 -10.59 26.74 8.88
N ALA A 28 -9.46 27.18 9.45
CA ALA A 28 -8.13 26.87 8.91
C ALA A 28 -7.84 25.36 8.90
N THR A 29 -8.20 24.66 9.98
CA THR A 29 -8.01 23.21 10.09
C THR A 29 -8.86 22.47 9.06
N ASN A 30 -10.14 22.85 8.91
CA ASN A 30 -11.05 22.25 7.95
C ASN A 30 -10.57 22.47 6.51
N GLN A 31 -10.11 23.68 6.18
CA GLN A 31 -9.52 23.98 4.88
C GLN A 31 -8.24 23.17 4.62
N GLY A 32 -7.41 22.97 5.65
CA GLY A 32 -6.21 22.12 5.56
C GLY A 32 -6.56 20.64 5.30
N LEU A 33 -7.56 20.11 6.01
CA LEU A 33 -8.07 18.76 5.80
C LEU A 33 -8.65 18.59 4.40
N TYR A 34 -9.45 19.55 3.94
CA TYR A 34 -10.05 19.52 2.61
C TYR A 34 -9.00 19.48 1.49
N ARG A 35 -7.98 20.34 1.56
CA ARG A 35 -6.86 20.33 0.60
C ARG A 35 -6.09 19.01 0.62
N THR A 36 -5.88 18.45 1.81
CA THR A 36 -5.21 17.15 1.96
C THR A 36 -6.04 16.04 1.32
N GLN A 37 -7.36 16.08 1.51
CA GLN A 37 -8.28 15.11 0.94
C GLN A 37 -8.29 15.16 -0.58
N LEU A 38 -8.32 16.36 -1.18
CA LEU A 38 -8.20 16.54 -2.62
C LEU A 38 -6.87 15.96 -3.15
N ARG A 39 -5.75 16.32 -2.53
CA ARG A 39 -4.43 15.80 -2.92
C ARG A 39 -4.36 14.26 -2.85
N LEU A 40 -4.96 13.66 -1.82
CA LEU A 40 -5.00 12.20 -1.67
C LEU A 40 -5.90 11.54 -2.74
N MET A 41 -6.98 12.20 -3.14
CA MET A 41 -7.82 11.72 -4.25
C MET A 41 -7.06 11.76 -5.57
N ASP A 42 -6.38 12.86 -5.86
CA ASP A 42 -5.57 13.00 -7.08
C ASP A 42 -4.46 11.94 -7.14
N ALA A 43 -3.72 11.77 -6.03
CA ALA A 43 -2.67 10.75 -5.94
C ALA A 43 -3.22 9.32 -6.10
N LYS A 44 -4.42 9.04 -5.57
CA LYS A 44 -5.08 7.75 -5.75
C LYS A 44 -5.43 7.51 -7.22
N GLU A 45 -5.92 8.52 -7.92
CA GLU A 45 -6.29 8.41 -9.34
C GLU A 45 -5.06 8.21 -10.23
N GLU A 46 -3.97 8.92 -9.94
CA GLU A 46 -2.67 8.72 -10.59
C GLU A 46 -2.16 7.29 -10.38
N LEU A 47 -2.13 6.81 -9.13
CA LEU A 47 -1.69 5.44 -8.81
C LEU A 47 -2.59 4.37 -9.43
N ALA A 48 -3.90 4.61 -9.53
CA ALA A 48 -4.82 3.69 -10.19
C ALA A 48 -4.53 3.59 -11.69
N THR A 49 -4.21 4.72 -12.32
CA THR A 49 -3.82 4.80 -13.73
C THR A 49 -2.50 4.09 -13.97
N GLU A 50 -1.50 4.35 -13.12
CA GLU A 50 -0.19 3.68 -13.19
C GLU A 50 -0.32 2.17 -12.97
N LEU A 51 -1.09 1.74 -11.97
CA LEU A 51 -1.34 0.33 -11.72
C LEU A 51 -2.02 -0.34 -12.92
N ALA A 52 -2.97 0.32 -13.58
CA ALA A 52 -3.60 -0.20 -14.78
C ALA A 52 -2.59 -0.36 -15.93
N ALA A 53 -1.68 0.61 -16.10
CA ALA A 53 -0.60 0.52 -17.09
C ALA A 53 0.39 -0.61 -16.75
N THR A 54 0.84 -0.71 -15.50
CA THR A 54 1.75 -1.76 -15.05
C THR A 54 1.10 -3.14 -15.15
N ARG A 55 -0.20 -3.28 -14.85
CA ARG A 55 -0.93 -4.54 -15.08
C ARG A 55 -1.00 -4.92 -16.54
N ARG A 56 -1.17 -3.96 -17.46
CA ARG A 56 -1.12 -4.22 -18.91
C ARG A 56 0.27 -4.69 -19.35
N LEU A 57 1.34 -4.10 -18.81
CA LEU A 57 2.71 -4.54 -19.08
C LEU A 57 2.99 -5.92 -18.48
N ALA A 58 2.58 -6.16 -17.24
CA ALA A 58 2.71 -7.46 -16.58
C ALA A 58 1.90 -8.56 -17.28
N ALA A 59 0.73 -8.24 -17.84
CA ALA A 59 -0.06 -9.18 -18.63
C ALA A 59 0.66 -9.63 -19.92
N GLN A 60 1.60 -8.84 -20.44
CA GLN A 60 2.46 -9.25 -21.56
C GLN A 60 3.58 -10.20 -21.09
N VAL A 61 3.93 -10.16 -19.81
CA VAL A 61 4.87 -11.09 -19.19
C VAL A 61 4.11 -12.38 -18.85
N ALA A 62 4.07 -13.28 -19.82
CA ALA A 62 3.59 -14.65 -19.66
C ALA A 62 4.52 -15.50 -18.77
N GLY A 63 5.13 -14.95 -17.72
CA GLY A 63 6.18 -15.63 -16.95
C GLY A 63 5.75 -16.99 -16.40
N PRO A 64 4.65 -17.08 -15.62
CA PRO A 64 4.17 -18.34 -15.08
C PRO A 64 3.75 -19.35 -16.15
N SER A 65 3.08 -18.89 -17.21
CA SER A 65 2.65 -19.76 -18.31
C SER A 65 3.82 -20.20 -19.20
N ALA A 66 4.82 -19.35 -19.42
CA ALA A 66 6.04 -19.70 -20.15
C ALA A 66 6.88 -20.72 -19.38
N VAL A 67 6.99 -20.58 -18.05
CA VAL A 67 7.64 -21.59 -17.20
C VAL A 67 6.85 -22.91 -17.22
N ALA A 68 5.52 -22.86 -17.17
CA ALA A 68 4.68 -24.05 -17.27
C ALA A 68 4.83 -24.73 -18.65
N THR A 69 4.85 -23.97 -19.74
CA THR A 69 5.08 -24.49 -21.10
C THR A 69 6.47 -25.10 -21.24
N TRP A 70 7.52 -24.40 -20.79
CA TRP A 70 8.89 -24.93 -20.79
C TRP A 70 9.00 -26.22 -19.96
N ALA A 71 8.37 -26.26 -18.79
CA ALA A 71 8.36 -27.44 -17.93
C ALA A 71 7.65 -28.62 -18.62
N ALA A 72 6.51 -28.37 -19.28
CA ALA A 72 5.79 -29.37 -20.07
C ALA A 72 6.63 -29.89 -21.26
N GLU A 73 7.33 -29.01 -21.98
CA GLU A 73 8.28 -29.39 -23.05
C GLU A 73 9.44 -30.26 -22.54
N ARG A 74 9.83 -30.08 -21.27
CA ARG A 74 10.83 -30.91 -20.57
C ARG A 74 10.24 -32.16 -19.92
N GLY A 75 8.96 -32.46 -20.14
CA GLY A 75 8.28 -33.64 -19.60
C GLY A 75 7.89 -33.53 -18.13
N MET A 76 7.92 -32.34 -17.53
CA MET A 76 7.46 -32.11 -16.16
C MET A 76 5.94 -31.97 -16.14
N VAL A 77 5.28 -32.61 -15.17
CA VAL A 77 3.82 -32.58 -15.03
C VAL A 77 3.45 -31.59 -13.91
N PRO A 78 2.50 -30.66 -14.13
CA PRO A 78 2.06 -29.75 -13.08
C PRO A 78 1.45 -30.54 -11.93
N VAL A 79 1.96 -30.29 -10.72
CA VAL A 79 1.41 -30.89 -9.50
C VAL A 79 0.00 -30.30 -9.30
N PRO A 80 -1.07 -31.12 -9.26
CA PRO A 80 -2.40 -30.60 -8.95
C PRO A 80 -2.40 -29.99 -7.56
N GLU A 81 -3.11 -28.87 -7.37
CA GLU A 81 -3.41 -28.26 -6.06
C GLU A 81 -4.34 -29.19 -5.23
N ALA A 82 -3.94 -30.44 -5.02
CA ALA A 82 -4.56 -31.34 -4.09
C ALA A 82 -4.00 -31.03 -2.71
N ARG A 83 -4.89 -30.92 -1.72
CA ARG A 83 -4.59 -30.56 -0.33
C ARG A 83 -3.62 -31.49 0.40
N ASP A 84 -3.19 -32.58 -0.23
CA ASP A 84 -2.11 -33.46 0.23
C ASP A 84 -1.23 -33.82 -0.96
N THR A 85 -0.06 -33.20 -1.04
CA THR A 85 1.01 -33.59 -1.95
C THR A 85 2.15 -34.14 -1.11
N VAL A 86 2.37 -35.45 -1.18
CA VAL A 86 3.54 -36.09 -0.58
C VAL A 86 4.69 -35.93 -1.58
N LEU A 87 5.69 -35.14 -1.19
CA LEU A 87 6.89 -34.91 -1.98
C LEU A 87 7.77 -36.18 -1.88
N VAL A 88 7.58 -37.10 -2.83
CA VAL A 88 8.46 -38.26 -2.97
C VAL A 88 9.75 -37.75 -3.62
N ALA A 89 10.81 -37.65 -2.83
CA ALA A 89 12.13 -37.32 -3.35
C ALA A 89 12.52 -38.38 -4.40
N PRO A 90 13.00 -37.97 -5.59
CA PRO A 90 13.64 -38.90 -6.52
C PRO A 90 14.82 -39.57 -5.83
N GLU A 91 15.10 -40.82 -6.20
CA GLU A 91 16.31 -41.53 -5.80
C GLU A 91 17.53 -40.64 -6.07
N PRO A 92 18.47 -40.48 -5.13
CA PRO A 92 19.54 -39.50 -5.26
C PRO A 92 20.38 -39.82 -6.50
N VAL A 93 20.30 -38.94 -7.49
CA VAL A 93 21.24 -38.92 -8.60
C VAL A 93 22.56 -38.44 -8.03
N ASP A 94 23.60 -39.25 -8.22
CA ASP A 94 24.98 -38.89 -7.88
C ASP A 94 25.39 -37.76 -8.85
N LEU A 95 25.37 -36.52 -8.35
CA LEU A 95 25.74 -35.32 -9.11
C LEU A 95 27.21 -35.01 -8.82
N GLU A 96 28.00 -34.74 -9.86
CA GLU A 96 29.36 -34.21 -9.69
C GLU A 96 29.35 -32.90 -8.89
N ASP A 97 30.27 -32.79 -7.92
CA ASP A 97 30.43 -31.62 -7.07
C ASP A 97 30.68 -30.36 -7.91
N LEU A 98 29.68 -29.48 -7.98
CA LEU A 98 29.83 -28.16 -8.57
C LEU A 98 30.56 -27.22 -7.58
N PRO A 99 31.47 -26.36 -8.05
CA PRO A 99 32.15 -25.40 -7.19
C PRO A 99 31.15 -24.41 -6.56
N LEU A 100 31.27 -24.19 -5.26
CA LEU A 100 30.34 -23.39 -4.46
C LEU A 100 30.13 -21.97 -5.05
N PRO A 101 28.90 -21.55 -5.36
CA PRO A 101 28.61 -20.15 -5.69
C PRO A 101 28.61 -19.29 -4.42
N SER A 102 29.36 -18.20 -4.44
CA SER A 102 29.54 -17.24 -3.31
C SER A 102 28.31 -16.38 -2.97
N LEU A 103 27.13 -16.68 -3.54
CA LEU A 103 25.95 -15.84 -3.41
C LEU A 103 24.70 -16.71 -3.15
N GLU A 104 24.30 -16.80 -1.88
CA GLU A 104 22.98 -17.35 -1.52
C GLU A 104 21.89 -16.32 -1.81
N ILE A 105 20.97 -16.64 -2.74
CA ILE A 105 19.72 -15.91 -2.92
C ILE A 105 18.63 -16.69 -2.17
N ARG A 106 18.06 -16.08 -1.12
CA ARG A 106 16.94 -16.64 -0.35
C ARG A 106 15.65 -15.88 -0.68
N THR A 107 14.64 -16.56 -1.16
CA THR A 107 13.28 -16.02 -1.37
C THR A 107 12.41 -16.34 -0.16
N VAL A 108 11.90 -15.29 0.50
CA VAL A 108 10.93 -15.41 1.62
C VAL A 108 9.53 -15.12 1.07
N TRP A 109 8.62 -16.07 1.24
CA TRP A 109 7.20 -15.89 0.92
C TRP A 109 6.43 -15.57 2.22
N ARG A 110 5.61 -14.52 2.21
CA ARG A 110 4.64 -14.18 3.25
C ARG A 110 3.23 -14.54 2.79
#